data_AF-A0A083ZWD8-F1
#
_entry.id   AF-A0A083ZWD8-F1
#
_cell.length_a   1.000
_cell.length_b   1.000
_cell.length_c   1.000
_cell.angle_alpha   90.00
_cell.angle_beta   90.00
_cell.angle_gamma   90.00
#
_symmetry.space_group_name_H-M   'P 1'
#
loop_
_entity.id
_entity.type
_entity.pdbx_description
1 polymer ?
#
loop_
_entity_poly.entity_id
_entity_poly.type
_entity_poly.pdbx_seq_one_letter_code
_entity_poly.pdbx_strand_id
1 'polypeptide(L)'
;MSNISLIETIEQRKFVLEKIKTGLIERLNLYQNVNQIDDDTPLFGSGLKLDSVDATEVIVLLDETFGIRVKEGDDPSYMRNVNTLASFVIAKQREINNGSATAGADKE
;
A
#
# COMPACT_ATOMS: atom_id res chain seq x y z
N MET A 1 -26.83 -4.70 -12.89
CA MET A 1 -25.45 -5.20 -12.96
C MET A 1 -24.58 -4.41 -11.97
N SER A 2 -24.81 -4.55 -10.66
CA SER A 2 -24.23 -3.60 -9.67
C SER A 2 -23.69 -4.25 -8.39
N ASN A 3 -23.96 -5.53 -8.13
CA ASN A 3 -23.48 -6.20 -6.91
C ASN A 3 -22.13 -6.93 -7.06
N ILE A 4 -21.76 -7.33 -8.28
CA ILE A 4 -20.54 -8.12 -8.52
C ILE A 4 -19.28 -7.24 -8.33
N SER A 5 -19.29 -6.01 -8.88
CA SER A 5 -18.17 -5.07 -8.78
C SER A 5 -17.85 -4.62 -7.35
N LEU A 6 -18.85 -4.55 -6.46
CA LEU A 6 -18.63 -4.16 -5.06
C LEU A 6 -17.90 -5.28 -4.29
N ILE A 7 -18.30 -6.54 -4.48
CA ILE A 7 -17.67 -7.69 -3.82
C ILE A 7 -16.21 -7.82 -4.29
N GLU A 8 -15.95 -7.68 -5.60
CA GLU A 8 -14.59 -7.71 -6.14
C GLU A 8 -13.69 -6.63 -5.53
N THR A 9 -14.23 -5.41 -5.35
CA THR A 9 -13.49 -4.30 -4.75
C THR A 9 -13.17 -4.56 -3.27
N ILE A 10 -14.11 -5.15 -2.52
CA ILE A 10 -13.90 -5.50 -1.11
C ILE A 10 -12.81 -6.58 -0.97
N GLU A 11 -12.89 -7.63 -1.78
CA GLU A 11 -11.92 -8.73 -1.73
C GLU A 11 -10.53 -8.27 -2.19
N GLN A 12 -10.45 -7.41 -3.22
CA GLN A 12 -9.18 -6.78 -3.62
C GLN A 12 -8.58 -5.98 -2.47
N ARG A 13 -9.38 -5.18 -1.76
CA ARG A 13 -8.87 -4.37 -0.64
C ARG A 13 -8.36 -5.25 0.50
N LYS A 14 -9.10 -6.30 0.88
CA LYS A 14 -8.67 -7.26 1.90
C LYS A 14 -7.35 -7.92 1.52
N PHE A 15 -7.23 -8.36 0.26
CA PHE A 15 -6.00 -8.96 -0.24
C PHE A 15 -4.81 -8.00 -0.15
N VAL A 16 -4.98 -6.73 -0.52
CA VAL A 16 -3.93 -5.71 -0.40
C VAL A 16 -3.54 -5.48 1.06
N LEU A 17 -4.53 -5.38 1.97
CA LEU A 17 -4.27 -5.21 3.40
C LEU A 17 -3.47 -6.38 3.98
N GLU A 18 -3.89 -7.62 3.71
CA GLU A 18 -3.15 -8.81 4.15
C GLU A 18 -1.73 -8.84 3.58
N LYS A 19 -1.56 -8.54 2.29
CA LYS A 19 -0.23 -8.52 1.66
C LYS A 19 0.70 -7.49 2.27
N ILE A 20 0.19 -6.28 2.55
CA ILE A 20 0.95 -5.24 3.24
C ILE A 20 1.35 -5.71 4.63
N LYS A 21 0.39 -6.19 5.44
CA LYS A 21 0.66 -6.65 6.81
C LYS A 21 1.68 -7.77 6.84
N THR A 22 1.54 -8.78 5.98
CA THR A 22 2.50 -9.88 5.86
C THR A 22 3.89 -9.37 5.48
N GLY A 23 3.98 -8.49 4.47
CA GLY A 23 5.25 -7.92 4.04
C GLY A 23 5.94 -7.09 5.12
N LEU A 24 5.17 -6.32 5.90
CA LEU A 24 5.69 -5.59 7.05
C LEU A 24 6.23 -6.55 8.12
N ILE A 25 5.49 -7.61 8.45
CA ILE A 25 5.93 -8.60 9.44
C ILE A 25 7.21 -9.30 9.01
N GLU A 26 7.28 -9.74 7.75
CA GLU A 26 8.41 -10.48 7.21
C GLU A 26 9.67 -9.62 7.08
N ARG A 27 9.55 -8.38 6.58
CA ARG A 27 10.72 -7.50 6.38
C ARG A 27 11.21 -6.83 7.65
N LEU A 28 10.27 -6.42 8.51
CA LEU A 28 10.58 -5.70 9.75
C LEU A 28 10.68 -6.67 10.95
N ASN A 29 10.60 -7.98 10.69
CA ASN A 29 10.69 -9.06 11.68
C ASN A 29 9.80 -8.83 12.90
N LEU A 30 8.54 -8.43 12.66
CA LEU A 30 7.59 -8.12 13.72
C LEU A 30 7.12 -9.41 14.41
N TYR A 31 6.99 -9.38 15.73
CA TYR A 31 6.45 -10.52 16.51
C TYR A 31 4.94 -10.70 16.38
N GLN A 32 4.26 -9.79 15.71
CA GLN A 32 2.80 -9.76 15.57
C GLN A 32 2.38 -10.54 14.33
N ASN A 33 1.24 -11.23 14.41
CA ASN A 33 0.62 -11.87 13.26
C ASN A 33 -0.25 -10.86 12.49
N VAL A 34 -0.53 -11.15 11.21
CA VAL A 34 -1.38 -10.33 10.32
C VAL A 34 -2.71 -9.97 10.98
N ASN A 35 -3.33 -10.93 11.66
CA ASN A 35 -4.62 -10.76 12.35
C ASN A 35 -4.54 -9.94 13.65
N GLN A 36 -3.34 -9.64 14.15
CA GLN A 36 -3.13 -8.84 15.36
C GLN A 36 -2.87 -7.36 15.03
N ILE A 37 -2.60 -7.04 13.76
CA ILE A 37 -2.39 -5.68 13.30
C ILE A 37 -3.74 -5.16 12.78
N ASP A 38 -4.29 -4.14 13.43
CA ASP A 38 -5.52 -3.47 12.98
C ASP A 38 -5.23 -2.59 11.75
N ASP A 39 -6.22 -2.42 10.87
CA ASP A 39 -6.07 -1.62 9.65
C ASP A 39 -5.77 -0.15 9.97
N ASP A 40 -6.31 0.38 11.06
CA ASP A 40 -6.10 1.76 11.48
C ASP A 40 -4.85 1.93 12.37
N THR A 41 -4.09 0.85 12.59
CA THR A 41 -2.84 0.87 13.36
C THR A 41 -1.84 1.84 12.73
N PRO A 42 -1.37 2.86 13.46
CA PRO A 42 -0.32 3.75 12.98
C PRO A 42 0.96 2.97 12.66
N LEU A 43 1.61 3.26 11.54
CA LEU A 43 2.89 2.60 11.22
C LEU A 43 3.99 3.11 12.17
N PHE A 44 4.05 4.42 12.36
CA PHE A 44 5.07 5.07 13.20
C PHE A 44 4.53 5.46 14.58
N GLY A 45 5.45 5.71 15.51
CA GLY A 45 5.11 6.22 16.84
C GLY A 45 4.42 5.17 17.70
N SER A 46 3.15 5.35 18.05
CA SER A 46 2.46 4.53 19.04
C SER A 46 1.88 3.21 18.54
N GLY A 47 1.83 2.98 17.22
CA GLY A 47 1.30 1.74 16.64
C GLY A 47 2.38 0.66 16.46
N LEU A 48 2.80 0.40 15.22
CA LEU A 48 3.84 -0.59 14.92
C LEU A 48 5.25 -0.16 15.38
N LYS A 49 5.40 1.08 15.86
CA LYS A 49 6.66 1.64 16.39
C LYS A 49 7.82 1.59 15.39
N LEU A 50 7.50 1.67 14.10
CA LEU A 50 8.50 1.74 13.06
C LEU A 50 9.33 3.02 13.22
N ASP A 51 10.60 2.95 12.84
CA ASP A 51 11.49 4.10 12.79
C ASP A 51 11.77 4.56 11.35
N SER A 52 12.63 5.57 11.20
CA SER A 52 12.93 6.16 9.89
C SER A 52 13.68 5.20 8.96
N VAL A 53 14.39 4.20 9.49
CA VAL A 53 15.07 3.18 8.68
C VAL A 53 14.02 2.23 8.13
N ASP A 54 13.10 1.77 8.97
CA ASP A 54 11.99 0.89 8.57
C ASP A 54 11.09 1.52 7.49
N ALA A 55 10.92 2.85 7.50
CA ALA A 55 10.18 3.55 6.46
C ALA A 55 10.70 3.26 5.05
N THR A 56 12.02 3.08 4.91
CA THR A 56 12.66 2.74 3.64
C THR A 56 12.27 1.33 3.21
N GLU A 57 12.25 0.37 4.14
CA GLU A 57 11.82 -1.01 3.87
C GLU A 57 10.35 -1.08 3.43
N VAL A 58 9.48 -0.22 3.97
CA VAL A 58 8.09 -0.11 3.50
C VAL A 58 8.06 0.36 2.04
N ILE A 59 8.88 1.32 1.65
CA ILE A 59 8.95 1.79 0.24
C ILE A 59 9.45 0.67 -0.68
N VAL A 60 10.49 -0.06 -0.26
CA VAL A 60 11.01 -1.21 -1.03
C VAL A 60 9.95 -2.32 -1.13
N LEU A 61 9.16 -2.54 -0.08
CA LEU A 61 8.03 -3.49 -0.09
C LEU A 61 7.01 -3.11 -1.16
N LEU A 62 6.70 -1.82 -1.30
CA LEU A 62 5.76 -1.34 -2.32
C LEU A 62 6.27 -1.58 -3.75
N ASP A 63 7.56 -1.34 -3.99
CA ASP A 63 8.17 -1.54 -5.31
C ASP A 63 8.25 -3.03 -5.65
N GLU A 64 8.75 -3.87 -4.74
CA GLU A 64 8.96 -5.29 -5.03
C GLU A 64 7.67 -6.13 -5.01
N THR A 65 6.70 -5.79 -4.15
CA THR A 65 5.46 -6.57 -4.02
C THR A 65 4.38 -6.12 -4.99
N PHE A 66 4.28 -4.82 -5.23
CA PHE A 66 3.20 -4.22 -6.02
C PHE A 66 3.69 -3.52 -7.30
N GLY A 67 5.01 -3.38 -7.51
CA GLY A 67 5.55 -2.63 -8.64
C GLY A 67 5.31 -1.12 -8.52
N ILE A 68 5.12 -0.61 -7.30
CA ILE A 68 4.77 0.78 -7.05
C ILE A 68 6.00 1.55 -6.58
N ARG A 69 6.43 2.50 -7.40
CA ARG A 69 7.49 3.45 -7.03
C ARG A 69 6.89 4.73 -6.46
N VAL A 70 7.25 5.02 -5.22
CA VAL A 70 6.98 6.31 -4.57
C VAL A 70 7.83 7.39 -5.23
N LYS A 71 7.22 8.52 -5.58
CA LYS A 71 7.89 9.69 -6.20
C LYS A 71 7.98 10.83 -5.19
N GLU A 72 8.90 11.77 -5.41
CA GLU A 72 9.11 12.96 -4.55
C GLU A 72 7.91 13.93 -4.45
N GLY A 73 6.78 13.66 -5.10
CA GLY A 73 5.53 14.41 -4.96
C GLY A 73 4.37 13.62 -4.35
N ASP A 74 4.57 12.35 -3.99
CA ASP A 74 3.52 11.57 -3.33
C ASP A 74 3.31 12.06 -1.90
N ASP A 75 2.05 12.21 -1.50
CA ASP A 75 1.70 12.75 -0.19
C ASP A 75 2.10 11.79 0.94
N PRO A 76 2.98 12.16 1.87
CA PRO A 76 3.53 11.23 2.86
C PRO A 76 2.48 10.68 3.84
N SER A 77 1.25 11.20 3.86
CA SER A 77 0.18 10.63 4.68
C SER A 77 -0.19 9.19 4.29
N TYR A 78 0.22 8.69 3.12
CA TYR A 78 0.04 7.28 2.78
C TYR A 78 0.72 6.35 3.81
N MET A 79 1.80 6.78 4.47
CA MET A 79 2.50 5.99 5.50
C MET A 79 1.95 6.19 6.92
N ARG A 80 0.77 6.79 7.09
CA ARG A 80 0.20 7.03 8.42
C ARG A 80 -0.23 5.74 9.12
N ASN A 81 -1.01 4.90 8.45
CA ASN A 81 -1.47 3.60 8.93
C ASN A 81 -1.61 2.60 7.79
N VAL A 82 -1.96 1.35 8.10
CA VAL A 82 -2.10 0.28 7.10
C VAL A 82 -3.23 0.61 6.11
N ASN A 83 -4.32 1.22 6.59
CA ASN A 83 -5.49 1.61 5.79
C ASN A 83 -5.15 2.66 4.71
N THR A 84 -4.37 3.69 5.05
CA THR A 84 -3.90 4.72 4.11
C THR A 84 -2.92 4.11 3.10
N LEU A 85 -2.03 3.22 3.57
CA LEU A 85 -1.06 2.55 2.71
C LEU A 85 -1.75 1.66 1.67
N ALA A 86 -2.74 0.86 2.09
CA ALA A 86 -3.54 0.06 1.18
C ALA A 86 -4.33 0.90 0.16
N SER A 87 -4.86 2.05 0.61
CA SER A 87 -5.57 2.97 -0.28
C SER A 87 -4.65 3.57 -1.34
N PHE A 88 -3.43 3.93 -0.96
CA PHE A 88 -2.39 4.41 -1.88
C PHE A 88 -2.00 3.32 -2.89
N VAL A 89 -1.78 2.09 -2.43
CA VAL A 89 -1.46 0.94 -3.31
C VAL A 89 -2.55 0.72 -4.35
N ILE A 90 -3.81 0.68 -3.93
CA ILE A 90 -4.95 0.46 -4.83
C ILE A 90 -5.09 1.61 -5.84
N ALA A 91 -4.86 2.86 -5.41
CA ALA A 91 -4.89 4.02 -6.30
C ALA A 91 -3.79 3.92 -7.37
N LYS A 92 -2.55 3.68 -6.96
CA LYS A 92 -1.40 3.52 -7.87
C LYS A 92 -1.57 2.34 -8.82
N GLN A 93 -2.08 1.19 -8.34
CA GLN A 93 -2.34 0.04 -9.21
C GLN A 93 -3.39 0.38 -10.28
N ARG A 94 -4.42 1.16 -9.92
CA ARG A 94 -5.37 1.68 -10.91
C ARG A 94 -4.70 2.63 -11.90
N GLU A 95 -3.83 3.53 -11.45
CA GLU A 95 -3.07 4.42 -12.34
C GLU A 95 -2.17 3.63 -13.30
N ILE A 96 -1.46 2.60 -12.83
CA ILE A 96 -0.61 1.74 -13.67
C ILE A 96 -1.45 0.99 -14.72
N ASN A 97 -2.57 0.42 -14.31
CA ASN A 97 -3.48 -0.30 -15.21
C ASN A 97 -4.14 0.63 -16.24
N ASN A 98 -4.45 1.89 -15.87
CA ASN A 98 -5.02 2.89 -16.77
C ASN A 98 -3.96 3.61 -17.63
N GLY A 99 -2.72 3.69 -17.16
CA GLY A 99 -1.59 4.39 -17.80
C GLY A 99 -1.04 3.69 -19.04
N SER A 100 -1.45 2.44 -19.30
CA SER A 100 -1.25 1.81 -20.61
C SER A 100 -2.14 2.42 -21.72
N ALA A 101 -3.03 3.36 -21.41
CA ALA A 101 -3.89 4.06 -22.38
C ALA A 101 -3.52 5.53 -22.66
N THR A 102 -2.49 6.14 -22.03
CA THR A 102 -2.23 7.60 -22.19
C THR A 102 -0.75 8.00 -22.33
N ALA A 103 0.13 7.14 -22.84
CA ALA A 103 1.46 7.55 -23.29
C ALA A 103 1.43 7.99 -24.77
N GLY A 104 0.83 9.15 -25.04
CA GLY A 104 0.65 9.67 -26.40
C GLY A 104 0.18 11.12 -26.48
N ALA A 105 0.84 12.03 -25.76
CA ALA A 105 0.85 13.50 -25.89
C ALA A 105 1.55 13.99 -24.61
N ASP A 106 2.73 14.60 -24.61
CA ASP A 106 3.12 15.78 -25.35
C ASP A 106 4.57 15.66 -25.82
N LYS A 107 4.78 15.96 -27.11
CA LYS A 107 5.97 16.64 -27.57
C LYS A 107 5.55 18.08 -27.81
N GLU A 108 6.21 19.03 -27.18
CA GLU A 108 6.35 20.39 -27.69
C GLU A 108 7.79 20.85 -27.51
#